data_AF-D8T9J4-F1
#
_entry.id   AF-D8T9J4-F1
#
_cell.length_a   1.000
_cell.length_b   1.000
_cell.length_c   1.000
_cell.angle_alpha   90.00
_cell.angle_beta   90.00
_cell.angle_gamma   90.00
#
_symmetry.space_group_name_H-M   'P 1'
#
loop_
_entity.id
_entity.type
_entity.pdbx_description
1 polymer ?
#
loop_
_entity_poly.entity_id
_entity_poly.type
_entity_poly.pdbx_seq_one_letter_code
_entity_poly.pdbx_strand_id
1 'polypeptide(L)'
;MEGECSAEASPQGNPSLLGLPSRGNFTSVVPSSSLGGLRVYVCDSDPRPGVQVVKTDSTNILIRSLMLKKPKEQEAQDKAKQADAPKKKRAAADKPESSKSSKKKKVDTASGSASYEGYTVEMLRTALKEKGLPVKGRKSDLITRLKKASSG
;
A
#
# COMPACT_ATOMS: atom_id res chain seq x y z
N MET A 1 -4.48 -67.52 34.43
CA MET A 1 -3.43 -66.78 35.18
C MET A 1 -3.18 -65.51 34.40
N GLU A 2 -4.21 -64.69 34.35
CA GLU A 2 -4.24 -63.39 33.69
C GLU A 2 -3.48 -62.38 34.57
N GLY A 3 -2.37 -61.85 34.04
CA GLY A 3 -1.64 -60.75 34.64
C GLY A 3 -2.13 -59.43 34.05
N GLU A 4 -2.97 -58.72 34.78
CA GLU A 4 -3.36 -57.34 34.51
C GLU A 4 -2.20 -56.41 34.90
N CYS A 5 -1.56 -55.76 33.93
CA CYS A 5 -0.60 -54.69 34.20
C CYS A 5 -1.33 -53.34 34.19
N SER A 6 -1.77 -52.89 35.37
CA SER A 6 -2.26 -51.52 35.59
C SER A 6 -1.12 -50.52 35.53
N ALA A 7 -1.08 -49.70 34.48
CA ALA A 7 -0.23 -48.53 34.41
C ALA A 7 -1.00 -47.30 34.93
N GLU A 8 -0.99 -47.09 36.24
CA GLU A 8 -1.42 -45.84 36.89
C GLU A 8 -0.36 -44.75 36.61
N ALA A 9 -0.57 -43.96 35.56
CA ALA A 9 0.25 -42.79 35.26
C ALA A 9 -0.24 -41.59 36.08
N SER A 10 0.45 -41.29 37.19
CA SER A 10 0.26 -40.02 37.93
C SER A 10 0.45 -38.80 37.01
N PRO A 11 -0.49 -37.84 36.98
CA PRO A 11 -0.38 -36.67 36.11
C PRO A 11 0.55 -35.62 36.73
N GLN A 12 1.86 -35.82 36.60
CA GLN A 12 2.82 -34.74 36.86
C GLN A 12 2.88 -33.81 35.63
N GLY A 13 1.88 -32.95 35.49
CA GLY A 13 1.78 -31.98 34.41
C GLY A 13 1.16 -30.66 34.89
N ASN A 14 1.64 -29.53 34.37
CA ASN A 14 1.09 -28.22 34.72
C ASN A 14 -0.41 -28.17 34.38
N PRO A 15 -1.28 -27.70 35.29
CA PRO A 15 -2.74 -27.77 35.14
C PRO A 15 -3.26 -27.00 33.93
N SER A 16 -2.54 -25.97 33.48
CA SER A 16 -2.88 -25.17 32.30
C SER A 16 -2.58 -25.87 30.96
N LEU A 17 -1.95 -27.05 30.98
CA LEU A 17 -1.55 -27.80 29.79
C LEU A 17 -2.35 -29.10 29.61
N LEU A 18 -3.36 -29.33 30.44
CA LEU A 18 -4.25 -30.49 30.34
C LEU A 18 -5.29 -30.27 29.22
N GLY A 19 -5.63 -31.35 28.49
CA GLY A 19 -6.73 -31.33 27.51
C GLY A 19 -6.40 -30.74 26.13
N LEU A 20 -5.13 -30.75 25.72
CA LEU A 20 -4.76 -30.37 24.35
C LEU A 20 -5.48 -31.26 23.32
N PRO A 21 -5.91 -30.70 22.17
CA PRO A 21 -6.59 -31.46 21.14
C PRO A 21 -5.67 -32.55 20.58
N SER A 22 -6.01 -33.81 20.83
CA SER A 22 -5.32 -34.98 20.29
C SER A 22 -6.02 -35.48 19.04
N ARG A 23 -5.26 -35.65 17.95
CA ARG A 23 -5.71 -36.35 16.73
C ARG A 23 -5.14 -37.76 16.60
N GLY A 24 -4.51 -38.29 17.65
CA GLY A 24 -4.01 -39.67 17.70
C GLY A 24 -2.66 -39.93 17.01
N ASN A 25 -1.91 -38.90 16.61
CA ASN A 25 -0.74 -39.06 15.73
C ASN A 25 0.57 -39.53 16.41
N PHE A 26 0.64 -39.61 17.74
CA PHE A 26 1.91 -39.82 18.48
C PHE A 26 1.81 -40.82 19.65
N THR A 27 0.87 -41.76 19.60
CA THR A 27 0.66 -42.76 20.67
C THR A 27 1.70 -43.88 20.68
N SER A 28 2.43 -44.05 19.57
CA SER A 28 3.52 -45.02 19.42
C SER A 28 4.70 -44.33 18.76
N VAL A 29 5.83 -44.26 19.47
CA VAL A 29 7.09 -43.82 18.87
C VAL A 29 7.65 -45.01 18.09
N VAL A 30 7.33 -45.07 16.80
CA VAL A 30 8.02 -45.97 15.87
C VAL A 30 9.29 -45.25 15.43
N PRO A 31 10.51 -45.70 15.82
CA PRO A 31 11.74 -45.15 15.27
C PRO A 31 11.73 -45.39 13.76
N SER A 32 11.61 -44.31 12.99
CA SER A 32 11.59 -44.38 11.54
C SER A 32 12.86 -45.06 11.04
N SER A 33 12.71 -46.19 10.35
CA SER A 33 13.82 -46.97 9.80
C SER A 33 14.53 -46.25 8.63
N SER A 34 14.00 -45.13 8.14
CA SER A 34 14.66 -44.32 7.11
C SER A 34 15.54 -43.23 7.75
N LEU A 35 16.82 -43.56 7.96
CA LEU A 35 17.89 -42.57 8.09
C LEU A 35 18.03 -41.83 6.74
N GLY A 36 17.20 -40.82 6.53
CA GLY A 36 17.10 -40.09 5.26
C GLY A 36 15.64 -39.74 4.97
N GLY A 37 15.27 -38.50 5.29
CA GLY A 37 13.90 -38.00 5.31
C GLY A 37 13.18 -38.03 3.97
N LEU A 38 11.84 -37.86 4.06
CA LEU A 38 10.86 -37.57 3.00
C LEU A 38 11.20 -38.09 1.60
N ARG A 39 10.45 -39.09 1.16
CA ARG A 39 10.57 -39.68 -0.18
C ARG A 39 10.30 -38.62 -1.26
N VAL A 40 11.25 -38.45 -2.18
CA VAL A 40 11.12 -37.55 -3.33
C VAL A 40 9.97 -38.03 -4.22
N TYR A 41 9.03 -37.15 -4.52
CA TYR A 41 7.95 -37.44 -5.47
C TYR A 41 8.45 -37.13 -6.89
N VAL A 42 8.34 -38.12 -7.78
CA VAL A 42 8.62 -37.98 -9.22
C VAL A 42 7.29 -38.09 -9.95
N CYS A 43 6.91 -37.03 -10.68
CA CYS A 43 5.69 -37.02 -11.49
C CYS A 43 5.92 -37.79 -12.79
N ASP A 44 5.46 -39.04 -12.86
CA ASP A 44 5.50 -39.83 -14.12
C ASP A 44 4.24 -39.62 -14.98
N SER A 45 3.25 -38.88 -14.48
CA SER A 45 1.98 -38.61 -15.19
C SER A 45 1.97 -37.21 -15.78
N ASP A 46 1.46 -37.08 -17.01
CA ASP A 46 1.18 -35.78 -17.60
C ASP A 46 0.19 -35.02 -16.70
N PRO A 47 0.54 -33.79 -16.27
CA PRO A 47 -0.35 -33.02 -15.44
C PRO A 47 -1.62 -32.74 -16.23
N ARG A 48 -2.73 -33.36 -15.81
CA ARG A 48 -4.06 -33.08 -16.36
C ARG A 48 -4.24 -31.56 -16.33
N PRO A 49 -4.62 -30.91 -17.45
CA PRO A 49 -4.72 -29.46 -17.48
C PRO A 49 -5.69 -29.02 -16.39
N GLY A 50 -5.18 -28.19 -15.48
CA GLY A 50 -6.01 -27.61 -14.44
C GLY A 50 -7.17 -26.89 -15.10
N VAL A 51 -8.38 -27.11 -14.57
CA VAL A 51 -9.63 -26.55 -15.11
C VAL A 51 -9.57 -25.02 -15.23
N GLN A 52 -8.72 -24.38 -14.43
CA GLN A 52 -8.59 -22.94 -14.36
C GLN A 52 -7.12 -22.50 -14.39
N VAL A 53 -6.83 -21.51 -15.23
CA VAL A 53 -5.52 -20.86 -15.36
C VAL A 53 -5.60 -19.48 -14.72
N VAL A 54 -4.73 -19.21 -13.75
CA VAL A 54 -4.62 -17.88 -13.11
C VAL A 54 -3.89 -16.94 -14.06
N LYS A 55 -4.56 -15.85 -14.47
CA LYS A 55 -3.96 -14.79 -15.30
C LYS A 55 -3.95 -13.48 -14.52
N THR A 56 -2.86 -12.74 -14.64
CA THR A 56 -2.75 -11.37 -14.11
C THR A 56 -3.13 -10.37 -15.18
N ASP A 57 -3.89 -9.35 -14.80
CA ASP A 57 -4.18 -8.22 -15.67
C ASP A 57 -2.89 -7.41 -15.91
N SER A 58 -2.51 -7.26 -17.19
CA SER A 58 -1.31 -6.55 -17.60
C SER A 58 -1.49 -5.04 -17.67
N THR A 59 -2.71 -4.53 -17.51
CA THR A 59 -2.98 -3.09 -17.57
C THR A 59 -2.41 -2.40 -16.34
N ASN A 60 -1.79 -1.24 -16.56
CA ASN A 60 -1.30 -0.43 -15.45
C ASN A 60 -2.47 -0.02 -14.55
N ILE A 61 -2.27 -0.12 -13.23
CA ILE A 61 -3.30 0.15 -12.22
C ILE A 61 -3.94 1.54 -12.37
N LEU A 62 -3.18 2.55 -12.82
CA LEU A 62 -3.68 3.90 -13.02
C LEU A 62 -4.61 3.96 -14.24
N ILE A 63 -4.21 3.33 -15.35
CA ILE A 63 -5.01 3.29 -16.58
C ILE A 63 -6.35 2.61 -16.31
N ARG A 64 -6.33 1.43 -15.67
CA ARG A 64 -7.55 0.72 -15.28
C ARG A 64 -8.44 1.57 -14.38
N SER A 65 -7.86 2.25 -13.39
CA SER A 65 -8.60 3.14 -12.50
C SER A 65 -9.26 4.31 -13.24
N LEU A 66 -8.56 4.93 -14.19
CA LEU A 66 -9.10 6.03 -14.99
C LEU A 66 -10.17 5.56 -15.97
N MET A 67 -10.01 4.37 -16.57
CA MET A 67 -11.04 3.75 -17.42
C MET A 67 -12.32 3.45 -16.64
N LEU A 68 -12.20 2.96 -15.40
CA LEU A 68 -13.34 2.71 -14.52
C LEU A 68 -13.97 4.01 -13.97
N LYS A 69 -13.20 5.09 -13.91
CA LYS A 69 -13.64 6.43 -13.48
C LYS A 69 -14.15 7.29 -14.63
N LYS A 70 -14.00 6.87 -15.89
CA LYS A 70 -14.69 7.56 -17.00
C LYS A 70 -16.17 7.50 -16.68
N PRO A 71 -16.83 8.64 -16.43
CA PRO A 71 -18.22 8.63 -16.05
C PRO A 71 -19.01 7.95 -17.16
N LYS A 72 -20.13 7.32 -16.77
CA LYS A 72 -21.22 6.89 -17.66
C LYS A 72 -21.85 8.04 -18.46
N GLU A 73 -21.10 9.10 -18.78
CA GLU A 73 -21.53 10.25 -19.56
C GLU A 73 -21.67 9.93 -21.05
N GLN A 74 -21.10 8.82 -21.53
CA GLN A 74 -21.23 8.41 -22.95
C GLN A 74 -22.37 7.42 -23.22
N GLU A 75 -23.09 6.91 -22.22
CA GLU A 75 -24.26 6.03 -22.43
C GLU A 75 -25.60 6.77 -22.33
N ALA A 76 -25.59 8.06 -21.97
CA ALA A 76 -26.78 8.90 -21.84
C ALA A 76 -26.86 10.06 -22.87
N GLN A 77 -26.00 10.10 -23.89
CA GLN A 77 -25.92 11.23 -24.85
C GLN A 77 -26.34 10.91 -26.29
N ASP A 78 -26.90 9.74 -26.59
CA ASP A 78 -27.44 9.41 -27.93
C ASP A 78 -28.91 9.82 -28.16
N LYS A 79 -29.50 10.68 -27.33
CA LYS A 79 -30.91 11.12 -27.50
C LYS A 79 -31.19 12.63 -27.52
N ALA A 80 -30.18 13.51 -27.53
CA ALA A 80 -30.45 14.95 -27.46
C ALA A 80 -29.42 15.84 -28.16
N LYS A 81 -29.27 15.71 -29.49
CA LYS A 81 -28.72 16.80 -30.32
C LYS A 81 -29.41 16.88 -31.68
N GLN A 82 -30.63 17.41 -31.66
CA GLN A 82 -31.17 18.20 -32.77
C GLN A 82 -31.89 19.42 -32.18
N ALA A 83 -31.75 20.56 -32.86
CA ALA A 83 -32.30 21.90 -32.56
C ALA A 83 -31.42 22.87 -31.75
N ASP A 84 -30.62 23.62 -32.52
CA ASP A 84 -30.62 25.09 -32.65
C ASP A 84 -30.51 26.01 -31.40
N ALA A 85 -29.56 26.95 -31.48
CA ALA A 85 -29.39 28.11 -30.59
C ALA A 85 -30.41 29.23 -30.95
N PRO A 86 -30.37 30.51 -30.48
CA PRO A 86 -29.57 31.18 -29.43
C PRO A 86 -30.39 32.19 -28.54
N LYS A 87 -29.75 32.83 -27.53
CA LYS A 87 -29.82 34.29 -27.15
C LYS A 87 -29.97 34.65 -25.64
N LYS A 88 -29.02 35.52 -25.21
CA LYS A 88 -29.10 36.74 -24.35
C LYS A 88 -28.66 36.73 -22.86
N LYS A 89 -27.56 37.49 -22.64
CA LYS A 89 -27.23 38.51 -21.59
C LYS A 89 -27.21 38.04 -20.12
N ARG A 90 -26.15 38.26 -19.32
CA ARG A 90 -25.56 39.57 -18.96
C ARG A 90 -24.06 39.48 -18.65
N ALA A 91 -23.37 40.58 -18.90
CA ALA A 91 -21.96 40.83 -18.64
C ALA A 91 -21.68 41.18 -17.17
N ALA A 92 -20.50 40.81 -16.69
CA ALA A 92 -19.70 41.62 -15.78
C ALA A 92 -18.23 41.45 -16.20
N ALA A 93 -17.59 42.57 -16.50
CA ALA A 93 -16.25 42.65 -17.03
C ALA A 93 -15.21 42.38 -15.94
N ASP A 94 -14.18 41.58 -16.24
CA ASP A 94 -12.81 42.03 -16.04
C ASP A 94 -11.85 41.21 -16.91
N LYS A 95 -11.17 41.90 -17.82
CA LYS A 95 -9.99 41.45 -18.57
C LYS A 95 -8.94 42.54 -18.30
N PRO A 96 -7.66 42.19 -18.14
CA PRO A 96 -6.84 42.22 -19.35
C PRO A 96 -5.78 41.12 -19.46
N GLU A 97 -5.70 40.63 -20.69
CA GLU A 97 -4.50 40.15 -21.41
C GLU A 97 -3.22 40.94 -21.08
N SER A 98 -2.08 40.26 -20.98
CA SER A 98 -0.97 40.48 -21.92
C SER A 98 0.27 39.66 -21.58
N SER A 99 0.77 39.05 -22.64
CA SER A 99 2.13 38.55 -22.86
C SER A 99 3.25 39.33 -22.16
N LYS A 100 4.23 38.60 -21.60
CA LYS A 100 5.64 39.02 -21.63
C LYS A 100 6.59 37.84 -21.49
N SER A 101 7.33 37.67 -22.58
CA SER A 101 8.56 36.94 -22.77
C SER A 101 9.68 37.34 -21.79
N SER A 102 10.59 36.39 -21.55
CA SER A 102 12.02 36.60 -21.28
C SER A 102 12.46 37.31 -19.99
N LYS A 103 12.88 36.55 -18.96
CA LYS A 103 14.10 36.90 -18.18
C LYS A 103 14.65 35.75 -17.33
N LYS A 104 15.96 35.51 -17.46
CA LYS A 104 16.82 34.71 -16.58
C LYS A 104 17.03 35.40 -15.22
N LYS A 105 17.48 34.59 -14.23
CA LYS A 105 18.01 34.95 -12.89
C LYS A 105 16.90 35.45 -11.95
N LYS A 106 16.90 35.19 -10.65
CA LYS A 106 18.00 35.12 -9.68
C LYS A 106 17.44 34.49 -8.39
N VAL A 107 18.32 33.95 -7.57
CA VAL A 107 18.07 33.66 -6.14
C VAL A 107 17.60 34.95 -5.47
N ASP A 108 16.39 34.93 -4.94
CA ASP A 108 15.89 35.95 -4.01
C ASP A 108 15.30 35.24 -2.79
N THR A 109 16.14 35.20 -1.75
CA THR A 109 15.74 35.07 -0.36
C THR A 109 14.78 36.21 -0.03
N ALA A 110 13.49 35.93 0.02
CA ALA A 110 12.48 36.84 0.53
C ALA A 110 11.70 36.15 1.65
N SER A 111 12.03 36.57 2.86
CA SER A 111 11.31 36.29 4.10
C SER A 111 9.88 36.81 4.00
N GLY A 112 8.94 35.88 3.85
CA GLY A 112 7.50 36.13 3.90
C GLY A 112 6.80 34.79 3.93
N SER A 113 6.39 34.35 5.13
CA SER A 113 5.68 33.08 5.41
C SER A 113 6.07 31.92 4.50
N ALA A 114 7.34 31.49 4.56
CA ALA A 114 7.83 30.37 3.77
C ALA A 114 6.97 29.12 4.04
N SER A 115 6.04 28.85 3.13
CA SER A 115 5.18 27.68 3.18
C SER A 115 6.04 26.47 2.83
N TYR A 116 6.64 25.87 3.85
CA TYR A 116 7.45 24.65 3.75
C TYR A 116 6.62 23.44 3.26
N GLU A 117 5.31 23.59 3.09
CA GLU A 117 4.38 22.61 2.54
C GLU A 117 4.80 22.10 1.14
N GLY A 118 5.32 23.00 0.29
CA GLY A 118 5.74 22.69 -1.08
C GLY A 118 7.11 22.00 -1.20
N TYR A 119 7.88 21.90 -0.12
CA TYR A 119 9.24 21.38 -0.15
C TYR A 119 9.23 19.85 -0.18
N THR A 120 10.19 19.24 -0.87
CA THR A 120 10.44 17.79 -0.79
C THR A 120 11.10 17.43 0.54
N VAL A 121 11.01 16.16 0.96
CA VAL A 121 11.63 15.71 2.22
C VAL A 121 13.14 15.94 2.22
N GLU A 122 13.80 15.82 1.07
CA GLU A 122 15.23 16.11 0.92
C GLU A 122 15.53 17.59 1.16
N MET A 123 14.78 18.50 0.54
CA MET A 123 14.94 19.94 0.76
C MET A 123 14.67 20.33 2.22
N LEU A 124 13.67 19.72 2.86
CA LEU A 124 13.37 19.93 4.29
C LEU A 124 14.51 19.44 5.19
N ARG A 125 15.11 18.29 4.89
CA ARG A 125 16.26 17.76 5.64
C ARG A 125 17.50 18.62 5.47
N THR A 126 17.76 19.11 4.26
CA THR A 126 18.87 20.03 3.99
C THR A 126 18.70 21.32 4.78
N ALA A 127 17.51 21.93 4.75
CA ALA A 127 17.22 23.14 5.51
C ALA A 127 17.32 22.94 7.04
N LEU A 128 16.92 21.77 7.56
CA LEU A 128 17.11 21.43 8.97
C LEU A 128 18.57 21.21 9.32
N LYS A 129 19.34 20.55 8.45
CA LYS A 129 20.78 20.33 8.63
C LYS A 129 21.56 21.65 8.65
N GLU A 130 21.21 22.58 7.76
CA GLU A 130 21.78 23.94 7.72
C GLU A 130 21.50 24.71 9.01
N LYS A 131 20.30 24.54 9.58
CA LYS A 131 19.92 25.12 10.88
C LYS A 131 20.38 24.30 12.10
N GLY A 132 21.16 23.24 11.93
CA GLY A 132 21.64 22.38 13.03
C GLY A 132 20.54 21.60 13.78
N LEU A 133 19.37 21.44 13.17
CA LEU A 133 18.21 20.77 13.77
C LEU A 133 18.13 19.29 13.36
N PRO A 134 17.48 18.44 14.18
CA PRO A 134 17.36 17.02 13.88
C PRO A 134 16.52 16.76 12.61
N VAL A 135 17.11 15.99 11.68
CA VAL A 135 16.56 15.64 10.35
C VAL A 135 15.67 14.39 10.33
N LYS A 136 15.38 13.82 11.51
CA LYS A 136 14.60 12.59 11.67
C LYS A 136 13.12 12.92 11.92
N GLY A 137 12.23 12.15 11.29
CA GLY A 137 10.77 12.28 11.45
C GLY A 137 10.00 12.20 10.14
N ARG A 138 8.66 12.33 10.22
CA ARG A 138 7.76 12.43 9.07
C ARG A 138 7.83 13.84 8.46
N LYS A 139 7.37 14.01 7.22
CA LYS A 139 7.40 15.30 6.50
C LYS A 139 6.77 16.44 7.32
N SER A 140 5.64 16.17 7.99
CA SER A 140 4.96 17.10 8.91
C SER A 140 5.86 17.60 10.04
N ASP A 141 6.64 16.71 10.62
CA ASP A 141 7.51 17.00 11.78
C ASP A 141 8.68 17.89 11.35
N LEU A 142 9.18 17.68 10.13
CA LEU A 142 10.24 18.52 9.56
C LEU A 142 9.73 19.93 9.26
N ILE A 143 8.53 20.05 8.69
CA ILE A 143 7.89 21.35 8.38
C ILE A 143 7.59 22.11 9.67
N THR A 144 6.96 21.48 10.67
CA THR A 144 6.65 22.12 11.95
C THR A 144 7.92 22.60 12.66
N ARG A 145 9.01 21.82 12.62
CA ARG A 145 10.30 22.22 13.19
C ARG A 145 10.94 23.40 12.45
N LEU A 146 10.89 23.41 11.12
CA LEU A 146 11.38 24.54 10.31
C LEU A 146 10.56 25.82 10.53
N LYS A 147 9.24 25.70 10.66
CA LYS A 147 8.34 26.81 11.00
C LYS A 147 8.67 27.38 12.38
N LYS A 148 8.80 26.51 13.39
CA LYS A 148 9.17 26.90 14.76
C LYS A 148 10.53 27.61 14.82
N ALA A 149 11.53 27.11 14.07
CA ALA A 149 12.86 27.71 13.98
C ALA A 149 12.95 28.90 12.99
N SER A 150 11.83 29.35 12.45
CA SER A 150 11.74 30.54 11.57
C SER A 150 10.85 31.62 12.17
N SER A 151 10.11 31.30 13.24
CA SER A 151 9.21 32.21 13.95
C SER A 151 9.76 32.65 15.32
N GLY A 152 11.00 32.31 15.63
CA GLY A 152 11.72 32.73 16.83
C GLY A 152 13.06 33.32 16.43
#